data_AF-A0A154PIQ4-F1
#
_entry.id   AF-A0A154PIQ4-F1
#
_cell.length_a   1.000
_cell.length_b   1.000
_cell.length_c   1.000
_cell.angle_alpha   90.00
_cell.angle_beta   90.00
_cell.angle_gamma   90.00
#
_symmetry.space_group_name_H-M   'P 1'
#
loop_
_entity.id
_entity.type
_entity.pdbx_description
1 polymer ?
#
loop_
_entity_poly.entity_id
_entity_poly.type
_entity_poly.pdbx_seq_one_letter_code
_entity_poly.pdbx_strand_id
1 'polypeptide(L)'
;MAAAESDEGQSGRSRVSDEQLNVALSDQRYLRRQLKCALGEAPCDPVGRRLKSLAPLVLRGSCPQCSPEETRQIKKVLSHIQRTYPKEWSKIVQQYAGVS
;
A
#
# COMPACT_ATOMS: atom_id res chain seq x y z
N MET A 1 -3.21 33.61 -11.65
CA MET A 1 -1.89 33.34 -11.06
C MET A 1 -1.97 31.97 -10.40
N ALA A 2 -1.26 30.99 -10.95
CA ALA A 2 -1.20 29.64 -10.40
C ALA A 2 -0.26 29.63 -9.19
N ALA A 3 -0.73 29.12 -8.07
CA ALA A 3 0.09 28.89 -6.88
C ALA A 3 1.00 27.68 -7.15
N ALA A 4 2.29 27.94 -7.28
CA ALA A 4 3.33 26.93 -7.18
C ALA A 4 3.62 26.73 -5.70
N GLU A 5 3.23 25.59 -5.13
CA GLU A 5 3.69 25.18 -3.81
C GLU A 5 4.97 24.37 -3.97
N SER A 6 6.08 25.02 -3.63
CA SER A 6 7.40 24.43 -3.51
C SER A 6 7.47 23.64 -2.20
N ASP A 7 7.51 22.30 -2.29
CA ASP A 7 7.90 21.43 -1.18
C ASP A 7 9.41 21.18 -1.27
N GLU A 8 10.19 21.93 -0.49
CA GLU A 8 11.57 21.56 -0.14
C GLU A 8 11.60 20.87 1.22
N GLY A 9 12.18 19.68 1.28
CA GLY A 9 12.47 18.99 2.54
C GLY A 9 12.97 17.55 2.37
N GLN A 10 14.14 17.38 1.77
CA GLN A 10 14.82 16.09 1.62
C GLN A 10 15.14 15.42 2.98
N SER A 11 14.76 14.14 3.15
CA SER A 11 15.57 13.16 3.91
C SER A 11 15.14 11.71 3.62
N GLY A 12 15.90 11.03 2.75
CA GLY A 12 16.40 9.68 3.05
C GLY A 12 15.64 8.41 2.66
N ARG A 13 14.34 8.41 2.34
CA ARG A 13 13.64 7.27 1.70
C ARG A 13 12.52 7.82 0.82
N SER A 14 12.45 7.41 -0.45
CA SER A 14 11.49 7.91 -1.44
C SER A 14 10.09 8.11 -0.86
N ARG A 15 9.72 9.36 -0.57
CA ARG A 15 8.35 9.72 -0.21
C ARG A 15 7.52 9.52 -1.46
N VAL A 16 6.61 8.55 -1.43
CA VAL A 16 5.70 8.29 -2.56
C VAL A 16 4.64 9.37 -2.53
N SER A 17 4.49 10.14 -3.60
CA SER A 17 3.41 11.15 -3.67
C SER A 17 2.05 10.49 -3.92
N ASP A 18 0.96 11.22 -3.62
CA ASP A 18 -0.39 10.72 -3.87
C ASP A 18 -0.68 10.50 -5.36
N GLU A 19 -0.15 11.33 -6.26
CA GLU A 19 -0.17 11.11 -7.71
C GLU A 19 0.51 9.80 -8.11
N GLN A 20 1.73 9.56 -7.62
CA GLN A 20 2.47 8.33 -7.92
C GLN A 20 1.74 7.10 -7.39
N LEU A 21 1.13 7.22 -6.21
CA LEU A 21 0.30 6.17 -5.65
C LEU A 21 -0.93 5.90 -6.52
N ASN A 22 -1.61 6.94 -7.00
CA ASN A 22 -2.77 6.79 -7.88
C ASN A 22 -2.42 6.11 -9.21
N VAL A 23 -1.27 6.45 -9.79
CA VAL A 23 -0.76 5.79 -11.01
C VAL A 23 -0.47 4.32 -10.74
N ALA A 24 0.15 3.99 -9.61
CA ALA A 24 0.40 2.59 -9.24
C ALA A 24 -0.91 1.81 -8.99
N LEU A 25 -1.94 2.47 -8.44
CA LEU A 25 -3.26 1.90 -8.22
C LEU A 25 -4.08 1.71 -9.51
N SER A 26 -3.83 2.52 -10.56
CA SER A 26 -4.49 2.35 -11.85
C SER A 26 -3.84 1.26 -12.71
N ASP A 27 -2.57 0.92 -12.46
CA ASP A 27 -1.90 -0.20 -13.12
C ASP A 27 -2.35 -1.56 -12.53
N GLN A 28 -3.35 -2.14 -13.18
CA GLN A 28 -3.89 -3.46 -12.81
C GLN A 28 -2.85 -4.58 -12.86
N ARG A 29 -1.87 -4.51 -13.78
CA ARG A 29 -0.83 -5.54 -13.90
C ARG A 29 0.12 -5.43 -12.71
N TYR A 30 0.51 -4.21 -12.35
CA TYR A 30 1.32 -3.95 -11.17
C TYR A 30 0.61 -4.39 -9.89
N LEU A 31 -0.65 -3.97 -9.69
CA LEU A 31 -1.42 -4.38 -8.51
C LEU A 31 -1.53 -5.91 -8.40
N ARG A 32 -1.83 -6.62 -9.49
CA ARG A 32 -1.85 -8.10 -9.46
C ARG A 32 -0.52 -8.71 -9.02
N ARG A 33 0.62 -8.15 -9.44
CA ARG A 33 1.94 -8.60 -8.96
C ARG A 33 2.12 -8.35 -7.47
N GLN A 34 1.71 -7.18 -6.98
CA GLN A 34 1.78 -6.84 -5.55
C GLN A 34 0.87 -7.74 -4.71
N LEU A 35 -0.34 -8.03 -5.18
CA LEU A 35 -1.27 -8.96 -4.53
C LEU A 35 -0.68 -10.37 -4.44
N LYS A 36 -0.11 -10.89 -5.54
CA LYS A 36 0.58 -12.19 -5.53
C LYS A 36 1.77 -12.20 -4.57
N CYS A 37 2.56 -11.13 -4.53
CA CYS A 37 3.63 -10.97 -3.53
C CYS A 37 3.10 -11.00 -2.09
N ALA A 38 2.01 -10.29 -1.82
CA ALA A 38 1.35 -10.29 -0.52
C ALA A 38 0.87 -11.71 -0.16
N LEU A 39 0.36 -12.48 -1.12
CA LEU A 39 -0.07 -13.87 -0.90
C LEU A 39 1.09 -14.88 -0.87
N GLY A 40 2.32 -14.46 -1.13
CA GLY A 40 3.48 -15.35 -1.23
C GLY A 40 3.53 -16.19 -2.52
N GLU A 41 2.71 -15.85 -3.52
CA GLU A 41 2.64 -16.52 -4.83
C GLU A 41 3.66 -15.98 -5.84
N ALA A 42 4.34 -14.86 -5.53
CA ALA A 42 5.32 -14.21 -6.40
C ALA A 42 6.40 -13.47 -5.57
N PRO A 43 7.60 -13.23 -6.14
CA PRO A 43 8.59 -12.38 -5.49
C PRO A 43 8.08 -10.95 -5.34
N CYS A 44 8.41 -10.34 -4.21
CA CYS A 44 8.08 -8.95 -3.92
C CYS A 44 9.19 -8.02 -4.40
N ASP A 45 8.83 -6.86 -4.94
CA ASP A 45 9.73 -5.72 -5.10
C ASP A 45 9.86 -4.94 -3.77
N PRO A 46 10.69 -3.88 -3.69
CA PRO A 46 10.81 -3.09 -2.45
C PRO A 46 9.49 -2.51 -1.94
N VAL A 47 8.59 -2.09 -2.84
CA VAL A 47 7.29 -1.49 -2.49
C VAL A 47 6.34 -2.56 -1.97
N GLY A 48 6.26 -3.70 -2.64
CA GLY A 48 5.49 -4.86 -2.23
C GLY A 48 5.93 -5.40 -0.88
N ARG A 49 7.24 -5.46 -0.62
CA ARG A 49 7.78 -5.85 0.70
C ARG A 49 7.34 -4.89 1.79
N ARG A 50 7.43 -3.57 1.53
CA ARG A 50 6.99 -2.55 2.48
C ARG A 50 5.49 -2.68 2.75
N LEU A 51 4.66 -2.79 1.71
CA LEU A 51 3.21 -2.97 1.86
C LEU A 51 2.88 -4.26 2.62
N LYS A 52 3.55 -5.37 2.31
CA LYS A 52 3.39 -6.66 3.00
C LYS A 52 3.70 -6.58 4.49
N SER A 53 4.70 -5.80 4.90
CA SER A 53 5.04 -5.58 6.31
C SER A 53 4.06 -4.67 7.04
N LEU A 54 3.52 -3.64 6.36
CA LEU A 54 2.68 -2.62 6.99
C LEU A 54 1.18 -2.93 6.94
N ALA A 55 0.70 -3.57 5.88
CA ALA A 55 -0.71 -3.96 5.72
C ALA A 55 -1.30 -4.69 6.94
N PRO A 56 -0.68 -5.74 7.51
CA PRO A 56 -1.22 -6.40 8.70
C PRO A 56 -1.34 -5.47 9.91
N LEU A 57 -0.41 -4.52 10.07
CA LEU A 57 -0.42 -3.57 11.18
C LEU A 57 -1.59 -2.57 11.03
N VAL A 58 -1.71 -2.00 9.84
CA VAL A 58 -2.82 -1.07 9.51
C VAL A 58 -4.18 -1.78 9.63
N LEU A 59 -4.29 -3.04 9.21
CA LEU A 59 -5.52 -3.86 9.35
C LEU A 59 -5.90 -4.09 10.82
N ARG A 60 -4.93 -4.27 11.71
CA ARG A 60 -5.16 -4.42 13.17
C ARG A 60 -5.46 -3.10 13.87
N GLY A 61 -5.45 -1.98 13.15
CA GLY A 61 -5.78 -0.66 13.68
C GLY A 61 -4.60 0.11 14.27
N SER A 62 -3.38 -0.41 14.22
CA SER A 62 -2.19 0.32 14.71
C SER A 62 -0.95 0.03 13.87
N CYS A 63 -0.28 1.08 13.39
CA CYS A 63 1.02 0.97 12.73
C CYS A 63 2.03 1.92 13.37
N PRO A 64 2.74 1.47 14.43
CA PRO A 64 3.70 2.32 15.14
C PRO A 64 4.93 2.69 14.31
N GLN A 65 5.18 1.97 13.21
CA GLN A 65 6.30 2.18 12.30
C GLN A 65 5.93 2.94 11.02
N CYS A 66 4.65 3.34 10.89
CA CYS A 66 4.17 4.12 9.75
C CYS A 66 4.17 5.60 10.12
N SER A 67 4.53 6.45 9.15
CA SER A 67 4.19 7.88 9.24
C SER A 67 2.66 8.09 9.12
N PRO A 68 2.14 9.27 9.52
CA PRO A 68 0.74 9.61 9.29
C PRO A 68 0.35 9.55 7.80
N GLU A 69 1.28 9.92 6.91
CA GLU A 69 1.10 9.85 5.47
C GLU A 69 1.05 8.40 4.96
N GLU A 70 2.03 7.57 5.34
CA GLU A 70 2.06 6.15 4.98
C GLU A 70 0.77 5.44 5.44
N THR A 71 0.29 5.76 6.64
CA THR A 71 -0.96 5.20 7.17
C THR A 71 -2.15 5.55 6.28
N ARG A 72 -2.27 6.81 5.83
CA ARG A 72 -3.33 7.25 4.91
C ARG A 72 -3.20 6.55 3.56
N GLN A 73 -1.99 6.47 3.02
CA GLN A 73 -1.71 5.85 1.73
C GLN A 73 -2.02 4.35 1.75
N ILE A 74 -1.60 3.62 2.77
CA ILE A 74 -1.90 2.18 2.92
C ILE A 74 -3.40 1.97 3.04
N LYS A 75 -4.11 2.78 3.86
CA LYS A 75 -5.58 2.70 3.94
C LYS A 75 -6.23 2.88 2.56
N LYS A 76 -5.76 3.85 1.77
CA LYS A 76 -6.24 4.09 0.40
C LYS A 76 -5.99 2.88 -0.50
N VAL A 77 -4.80 2.28 -0.44
CA VAL A 77 -4.46 1.05 -1.17
C VAL A 77 -5.37 -0.11 -0.78
N LEU A 78 -5.53 -0.37 0.52
CA LEU A 78 -6.39 -1.45 1.03
C LEU A 78 -7.85 -1.25 0.59
N SER A 79 -8.38 -0.03 0.70
CA SER A 79 -9.73 0.30 0.22
C SER A 79 -9.88 0.12 -1.30
N HIS A 80 -8.85 0.44 -2.09
CA HIS A 80 -8.88 0.21 -3.53
C HIS A 80 -8.88 -1.30 -3.85
N ILE A 81 -8.02 -2.07 -3.20
CA ILE A 81 -7.95 -3.54 -3.36
C ILE A 81 -9.27 -4.19 -2.99
N GLN A 82 -9.88 -3.79 -1.86
CA GLN A 82 -11.18 -4.32 -1.42
C GLN A 82 -12.27 -4.14 -2.47
N ARG A 83 -12.31 -2.98 -3.15
CA ARG A 83 -13.32 -2.67 -4.17
C ARG A 83 -13.03 -3.33 -5.52
N THR A 84 -11.78 -3.33 -5.96
CA THR A 84 -11.38 -3.77 -7.31
C THR A 84 -11.03 -5.26 -7.37
N TYR A 85 -10.52 -5.83 -6.29
CA TYR A 85 -10.01 -7.20 -6.19
C TYR A 85 -10.56 -7.94 -4.96
N PRO A 86 -11.90 -8.12 -4.86
CA PRO A 86 -12.52 -8.68 -3.66
C PRO A 86 -12.08 -10.12 -3.36
N LYS A 87 -11.73 -10.92 -4.39
CA LYS A 87 -11.27 -12.31 -4.21
C LYS A 87 -9.89 -12.37 -3.56
N GLU A 88 -8.96 -11.58 -4.06
CA GLU A 88 -7.60 -11.45 -3.52
C GLU A 88 -7.62 -10.77 -2.16
N TRP A 89 -8.50 -9.78 -1.97
CA TRP A 89 -8.73 -9.13 -0.68
C TRP A 89 -9.11 -10.14 0.40
N SER A 90 -10.08 -11.03 0.14
CA SER A 90 -10.47 -12.07 1.10
C SER A 90 -9.30 -12.95 1.52
N LYS A 91 -8.44 -13.34 0.56
CA LYS A 91 -7.22 -14.11 0.87
C LYS A 91 -6.22 -13.31 1.72
N ILE A 92 -6.04 -12.02 1.41
CA ILE A 92 -5.16 -11.12 2.17
C ILE A 92 -5.66 -10.96 3.61
N VAL A 93 -6.96 -10.69 3.79
CA VAL A 93 -7.55 -10.59 5.13
C VAL A 93 -7.40 -11.90 5.88
N GLN A 94 -7.67 -13.04 5.25
CA GLN A 94 -7.46 -14.35 5.86
C GLN A 94 -5.99 -14.57 6.29
N GLN A 95 -5.04 -14.19 5.44
CA GLN A 95 -3.61 -14.31 5.70
C GLN A 95 -3.12 -13.40 6.84
N TYR A 96 -3.63 -12.17 6.93
CA TYR A 96 -3.06 -11.11 7.78
C TYR A 96 -3.87 -10.73 9.02
N ALA A 97 -5.20 -10.81 8.94
CA ALA A 97 -6.11 -10.43 10.02
C ALA A 97 -6.24 -11.52 11.09
N GLY A 98 -5.77 -12.74 10.83
CA GLY A 98 -5.75 -13.81 11.83
C GLY A 98 -7.13 -14.37 12.14
N VAL A 99 -7.61 -15.27 11.28
CA VAL A 99 -8.22 -16.51 11.78
C VAL A 99 -7.10 -17.53 11.89
N SER A 100 -6.41 -17.49 13.01
CA SER A 100 -5.67 -18.62 13.61
C SER A 100 -5.75 -18.43 15.12
#